data_AF-A0A6A0B0W5-F1
#
_entry.id   AF-A0A6A0B0W5-F1
#
_cell.length_a   1.000
_cell.length_b   1.000
_cell.length_c   1.000
_cell.angle_alpha   90.00
_cell.angle_beta   90.00
_cell.angle_gamma   90.00
#
_symmetry.space_group_name_H-M   'P 1'
#
loop_
_entity.id
_entity.type
_entity.pdbx_description
1 polymer ?
#
loop_
_entity_poly.entity_id
_entity_poly.type
_entity_poly.pdbx_seq_one_letter_code
_entity_poly.pdbx_strand_id
1 'polypeptide(L)'
;MARLVANHSFALLEAEQRGLHDELASEFPLLDDLMLVDALVYCDMTTTPDGGRTTAQDRVAEIVGRYGADSVVGRFIRRAAPEIFSSVERIEAALAAQPR
;
A
#
# COMPACT_ATOMS: atom_id res chain seq x y z
N MET A 1 10.75 12.37 3.67
CA MET A 1 9.83 11.95 2.58
C MET A 1 10.22 10.59 2.00
N ALA A 2 11.48 10.38 1.57
CA ALA A 2 11.92 9.09 1.00
C ALA A 2 11.60 7.86 1.88
N ARG A 3 11.77 7.94 3.21
CA ARG A 3 11.40 6.86 4.14
C ARG A 3 9.91 6.52 4.17
N LEU A 4 9.03 7.49 3.95
CA LEU A 4 7.58 7.25 3.91
C LEU A 4 7.22 6.49 2.62
N VAL A 5 7.81 6.90 1.49
CA VAL A 5 7.64 6.22 0.19
C VAL A 5 8.29 4.83 0.21
N ALA A 6 9.44 4.65 0.84
CA ALA A 6 10.08 3.33 0.92
C ALA A 6 9.32 2.33 1.82
N ASN A 7 8.40 2.82 2.67
CA ASN A 7 7.61 2.00 3.58
C ASN A 7 6.11 1.95 3.23
N HIS A 8 5.64 2.77 2.29
CA HIS A 8 4.23 2.74 1.88
C HIS A 8 3.92 1.49 1.06
N SER A 9 2.65 1.10 1.05
CA SER A 9 2.07 0.12 0.13
C SER A 9 2.90 -1.15 0.01
N PHE A 10 3.43 -1.66 1.13
CA PHE A 10 4.14 -2.94 1.22
C PHE A 10 5.35 -3.07 0.27
N ALA A 11 6.07 -1.97 0.02
CA ALA A 11 7.25 -1.94 -0.85
C ALA A 11 8.30 -3.05 -0.55
N LEU A 12 8.42 -3.50 0.70
CA LEU A 12 9.32 -4.60 1.08
C LEU A 12 8.92 -5.95 0.46
N LEU A 13 7.63 -6.23 0.29
CA LEU A 13 7.16 -7.44 -0.41
C LEU A 13 7.43 -7.33 -1.92
N GLU A 14 7.34 -6.12 -2.48
CA GLU A 14 7.69 -5.88 -3.88
C GLU A 14 9.21 -5.99 -4.12
N ALA A 15 10.02 -5.56 -3.13
CA ALA A 15 11.47 -5.71 -3.12
C ALA A 15 11.89 -7.18 -2.97
N GLU A 16 11.18 -7.97 -2.16
CA GLU A 16 11.37 -9.42 -2.06
C GLU A 16 11.20 -10.09 -3.43
N GLN A 17 10.19 -9.72 -4.21
CA GLN A 17 10.00 -10.24 -5.58
C GLN A 17 11.14 -9.90 -6.54
N ARG A 18 11.99 -8.92 -6.19
CA ARG A 18 13.16 -8.49 -6.97
C ARG A 18 14.49 -8.91 -6.36
N GLY A 19 14.49 -9.58 -5.21
CA GLY A 19 15.72 -9.93 -4.48
C GLY A 19 16.41 -8.73 -3.80
N LEU A 20 15.69 -7.63 -3.55
CA LEU A 20 16.20 -6.38 -2.98
C LEU A 20 15.71 -6.13 -1.54
N HIS A 21 15.20 -7.16 -0.87
CA HIS A 21 14.60 -7.02 0.46
C HIS A 21 15.60 -6.45 1.48
N ASP A 22 16.77 -7.08 1.60
CA ASP A 22 17.77 -6.70 2.59
C ASP A 22 18.36 -5.32 2.32
N GLU A 23 18.59 -4.99 1.05
CA GLU A 23 19.07 -3.67 0.64
C GLU A 23 18.06 -2.57 1.03
N LEU A 24 16.78 -2.76 0.67
CA LEU A 24 15.73 -1.79 0.97
C LEU A 24 15.50 -1.65 2.48
N ALA A 25 15.48 -2.76 3.23
CA ALA A 25 15.28 -2.75 4.68
C ALA A 25 16.46 -2.09 5.42
N SER A 26 17.69 -2.25 4.90
CA SER A 26 18.88 -1.62 5.49
C SER A 26 18.91 -0.11 5.27
N GLU A 27 18.50 0.36 4.08
CA GLU A 27 18.51 1.77 3.73
C GLU A 27 17.30 2.52 4.33
N PHE A 28 16.14 1.84 4.38
CA PHE A 28 14.89 2.39 4.89
C PHE A 28 14.23 1.45 5.91
N PRO A 29 14.65 1.51 7.19
CA PRO A 29 14.03 0.72 8.24
C PRO A 29 12.52 0.98 8.34
N LEU A 30 11.78 -0.07 8.70
CA LEU A 30 10.34 -0.04 8.97
C LEU A 30 9.98 1.08 9.96
N LEU A 31 8.83 1.71 9.72
CA LEU A 31 8.31 2.74 10.60
C LEU A 31 7.54 2.10 11.76
N ASP A 32 7.79 2.57 12.97
CA ASP A 32 7.09 2.10 14.17
C ASP A 32 5.67 2.68 14.30
N ASP A 33 5.38 3.79 13.60
CA ASP A 33 4.08 4.43 13.59
C ASP A 33 3.14 3.74 12.57
N LEU A 34 2.44 2.72 13.05
CA LEU A 34 1.50 1.95 12.23
C LEU A 34 0.33 2.78 11.69
N MET A 35 -0.14 3.80 12.43
CA MET A 35 -1.23 4.67 11.96
C MET A 35 -0.78 5.55 10.80
N LEU A 36 0.47 6.04 10.84
CA LEU A 36 1.04 6.77 9.72
C LEU A 36 1.19 5.87 8.48
N VAL A 37 1.63 4.62 8.65
CA VAL A 37 1.72 3.65 7.55
C VAL A 37 0.35 3.37 6.96
N ASP A 38 -0.65 3.11 7.79
CA ASP A 38 -2.03 2.87 7.36
C ASP A 38 -2.61 4.07 6.62
N ALA A 39 -2.32 5.29 7.07
CA ALA A 39 -2.77 6.51 6.40
C ALA A 39 -2.12 6.68 5.01
N LEU A 40 -0.85 6.29 4.85
CA LEU A 40 -0.18 6.31 3.54
C LEU A 40 -0.79 5.26 2.59
N VAL A 41 -1.01 4.04 3.09
CA VAL A 41 -1.68 2.97 2.32
C VAL A 41 -3.08 3.41 1.92
N TYR A 42 -3.85 3.99 2.83
CA TYR A 42 -5.17 4.54 2.55
C TYR A 42 -5.10 5.57 1.42
N CYS A 43 -4.24 6.59 1.54
CA CYS A 43 -4.10 7.63 0.51
C CYS A 43 -3.76 7.06 -0.87
N ASP A 44 -2.83 6.10 -0.95
CA ASP A 44 -2.41 5.48 -2.22
C ASP A 44 -3.50 4.56 -2.80
N MET A 45 -4.18 3.79 -1.95
CA MET A 45 -5.11 2.75 -2.38
C MET A 45 -6.54 3.25 -2.57
N THR A 46 -6.89 4.45 -2.11
CA THR A 46 -8.19 5.10 -2.36
C THR A 46 -8.12 6.24 -3.36
N THR A 47 -6.99 6.42 -4.05
CA THR A 47 -6.79 7.47 -5.04
C THR A 47 -6.38 6.88 -6.40
N THR A 48 -7.01 7.35 -7.47
CA THR A 48 -6.65 6.97 -8.84
C THR A 48 -5.41 7.73 -9.31
N PRO A 49 -4.73 7.30 -10.40
CA PRO A 49 -3.54 7.99 -10.90
C PRO A 49 -3.78 9.45 -11.33
N ASP A 50 -5.01 9.81 -11.67
CA ASP A 50 -5.47 11.17 -11.99
C ASP A 50 -5.99 11.95 -10.76
N GLY A 51 -5.88 11.39 -9.56
CA GLY A 51 -6.24 12.04 -8.30
C GLY A 51 -7.71 11.93 -7.91
N GLY A 52 -8.50 11.13 -8.63
CA GLY A 52 -9.89 10.81 -8.29
C GLY A 52 -9.98 9.85 -7.10
N ARG A 53 -11.17 9.78 -6.48
CA ARG A 53 -11.44 8.80 -5.41
C ARG A 53 -11.78 7.43 -5.99
N THR A 54 -11.33 6.38 -5.34
CA THR A 54 -11.68 4.99 -5.67
C THR A 54 -11.75 4.13 -4.40
N THR A 55 -12.22 2.89 -4.53
CA THR A 55 -12.16 1.90 -3.45
C THR A 55 -10.84 1.13 -3.53
N ALA A 56 -10.38 0.60 -2.40
CA ALA A 56 -9.16 -0.21 -2.38
C ALA A 56 -9.30 -1.47 -3.25
N GLN A 57 -10.50 -2.05 -3.31
CA GLN A 57 -10.83 -3.22 -4.10
C GLN A 57 -10.73 -2.91 -5.60
N ASP A 58 -11.34 -1.82 -6.05
CA ASP A 58 -11.26 -1.38 -7.44
C ASP A 58 -9.82 -1.00 -7.83
N ARG A 59 -9.09 -0.35 -6.92
CA ARG A 59 -7.67 -0.01 -7.12
C ARG A 59 -6.82 -1.27 -7.32
N VAL A 60 -6.95 -2.27 -6.46
CA VAL A 60 -6.20 -3.54 -6.58
C VAL A 60 -6.58 -4.26 -7.89
N ALA A 61 -7.86 -4.33 -8.23
CA ALA A 61 -8.32 -4.95 -9.46
C ALA A 61 -7.76 -4.23 -10.70
N GLU A 62 -7.73 -2.90 -10.68
CA GLU A 62 -7.16 -2.06 -11.72
C GLU A 62 -5.66 -2.32 -11.89
N ILE A 63 -4.89 -2.32 -10.80
CA ILE A 63 -3.45 -2.59 -10.83
C ILE A 63 -3.17 -3.98 -11.44
N VAL A 64 -3.92 -5.01 -11.03
CA VAL A 64 -3.79 -6.36 -11.59
C VAL A 64 -4.14 -6.38 -13.08
N GLY A 65 -5.20 -5.68 -13.49
CA GLY A 65 -5.60 -5.55 -14.89
C GLY A 65 -4.56 -4.85 -15.76
N ARG A 66 -3.93 -3.79 -15.24
CA ARG A 66 -2.92 -2.99 -15.96
C ARG A 66 -1.60 -3.71 -16.15
N TYR A 67 -1.09 -4.38 -15.11
CA TYR A 67 0.23 -5.02 -15.15
C TYR A 67 0.18 -6.51 -15.47
N GLY A 68 -0.99 -7.15 -15.36
CA GLY A 68 -1.18 -8.59 -15.51
C GLY A 68 -0.84 -9.35 -14.23
N ALA A 69 -1.59 -10.42 -13.97
CA ALA A 69 -1.50 -11.20 -12.73
C ALA A 69 -0.12 -11.83 -12.47
N ASP A 70 0.59 -12.22 -13.55
CA ASP A 70 1.90 -12.86 -13.47
C ASP A 70 3.08 -11.89 -13.55
N SER A 71 2.81 -10.58 -13.58
CA SER A 71 3.87 -9.59 -13.39
C SER A 71 4.34 -9.54 -11.94
N VAL A 72 5.51 -8.97 -11.70
CA VAL A 72 6.01 -8.70 -10.34
C VAL A 72 4.99 -7.89 -9.55
N VAL A 73 4.44 -6.82 -10.15
CA VAL A 73 3.44 -5.95 -9.54
C VAL A 73 2.14 -6.72 -9.26
N GLY A 74 1.65 -7.51 -10.23
CA GLY A 74 0.42 -8.28 -10.10
C GLY A 74 0.50 -9.41 -9.06
N ARG A 75 1.65 -10.05 -8.88
CA ARG A 75 1.85 -11.04 -7.80
C ARG A 75 1.90 -10.37 -6.43
N PHE A 76 2.69 -9.31 -6.32
CA PHE A 76 2.87 -8.57 -5.09
C PHE A 76 1.55 -7.96 -4.60
N ILE A 77 0.83 -7.21 -5.43
CA ILE A 77 -0.38 -6.50 -5.01
C ILE A 77 -1.48 -7.46 -4.54
N ARG A 78 -1.60 -8.64 -5.18
CA ARG A 78 -2.55 -9.67 -4.75
C ARG A 78 -2.18 -10.27 -3.39
N ARG A 79 -0.87 -10.44 -3.12
CA ARG A 79 -0.38 -10.90 -1.81
C ARG A 79 -0.61 -9.84 -0.73
N ALA A 80 -0.46 -8.56 -1.06
CA ALA A 80 -0.66 -7.44 -0.14
C ALA A 80 -2.14 -7.08 0.08
N ALA A 81 -3.04 -7.47 -0.82
CA ALA A 81 -4.44 -7.07 -0.83
C ALA A 81 -5.17 -7.21 0.52
N PRO A 82 -5.06 -8.33 1.27
CA PRO A 82 -5.74 -8.46 2.56
C PRO A 82 -5.31 -7.40 3.59
N GLU A 83 -4.01 -7.07 3.63
CA GLU A 83 -3.52 -6.05 4.56
C GLU A 83 -3.84 -4.64 4.07
N ILE A 84 -3.79 -4.40 2.75
CA ILE A 84 -4.27 -3.14 2.15
C ILE A 84 -5.71 -2.84 2.58
N PHE A 85 -6.60 -3.82 2.47
CA PHE A 85 -8.00 -3.66 2.85
C PHE A 85 -8.13 -3.40 4.35
N SER A 86 -7.37 -4.12 5.17
CA SER A 86 -7.35 -3.94 6.62
C SER A 86 -6.86 -2.55 7.03
N SER A 87 -5.80 -2.04 6.41
CA SER A 87 -5.31 -0.66 6.62
C SER A 87 -6.38 0.38 6.28
N VAL A 88 -7.07 0.20 5.14
CA VAL A 88 -8.13 1.12 4.71
C VAL A 88 -9.30 1.12 5.69
N GLU A 89 -9.76 -0.05 6.11
CA GLU A 89 -10.83 -0.18 7.11
C GLU A 89 -10.47 0.50 8.44
N ARG A 90 -9.22 0.34 8.92
CA ARG A 90 -8.74 1.00 10.15
C ARG A 90 -8.80 2.52 10.04
N ILE A 91 -8.39 3.09 8.91
CA ILE A 91 -8.43 4.54 8.69
C ILE A 91 -9.85 5.05 8.55
N GLU A 92 -10.72 4.37 7.81
CA GLU A 92 -12.13 4.74 7.69
C GLU A 92 -12.84 4.73 9.05
N ALA A 93 -12.60 3.72 9.88
CA ALA A 93 -13.12 3.65 11.24
C ALA A 93 -12.61 4.80 12.12
N ALA A 94 -11.32 5.13 12.04
CA ALA A 94 -10.74 6.26 12.77
C ALA A 94 -11.34 7.61 12.35
N LEU A 95 -11.54 7.81 11.04
CA LEU A 95 -12.18 9.01 10.49
C LEU A 95 -13.64 9.14 10.93
N ALA A 96 -14.39 8.03 10.98
CA ALA A 96 -15.77 8.02 11.45
C ALA A 96 -15.89 8.31 12.96
N ALA A 97 -14.87 7.94 13.74
CA ALA A 97 -14.82 8.17 15.18
C ALA A 97 -14.38 9.60 15.56
N GLN A 98 -13.84 10.39 14.63
CA GLN A 98 -13.46 11.77 14.90
C GLN A 98 -14.71 12.68 14.92
N PRO A 99 -14.95 13.44 16.01
CA PRO A 99 -16.00 14.44 16.02
C PRO A 99 -15.66 15.56 15.03
N ARG A 100 -16.67 15.99 14.26
CA ARG A 100 -16.58 17.11 13.31
C ARG A 100 -16.36 18.45 14.00
#